data_AF-A0A380H4Y8-F1
#
_entry.id   AF-A0A380H4Y8-F1
#
_cell.length_a   1.000
_cell.length_b   1.000
_cell.length_c   1.000
_cell.angle_alpha   90.00
_cell.angle_beta   90.00
_cell.angle_gamma   90.00
#
_symmetry.space_group_name_H-M   'P 1'
#
loop_
_entity.id
_entity.type
_entity.pdbx_description
1 polymer ?
#
loop_
_entity_poly.entity_id
_entity_poly.type
_entity_poly.pdbx_seq_one_letter_code
_entity_poly.pdbx_strand_id
1 'polypeptide(L)'
;MGDATVNNEQKLINNYQLPKIDILKVGYHGSRASSSKEFIKIIKPTISLISSGKNNKYRLHNYDVIDRLKTYGSKVFDTQNNGELKINLNENSFKVYRYILNQETLAREVTQ
;
A
#
# COMPACT_ATOMS: atom_id res chain seq x y z
N MET A 1 2.98 -3.33 -6.93
CA MET A 1 3.02 -2.69 -8.26
C MET A 1 4.40 -2.13 -8.63
N GLY A 2 5.50 -2.50 -7.96
CA GLY A 2 6.84 -1.94 -8.29
C GLY A 2 6.81 -0.41 -8.31
N ASP A 3 7.37 0.18 -9.36
CA ASP A 3 7.35 1.62 -9.63
C ASP A 3 6.26 2.06 -10.61
N ALA A 4 5.15 1.30 -10.68
CA ALA A 4 4.02 1.65 -11.52
C ALA A 4 3.50 3.06 -11.21
N THR A 5 3.30 3.83 -12.27
CA THR A 5 2.72 5.17 -12.24
C THR A 5 1.24 5.13 -12.59
N VAL A 6 0.57 6.28 -12.46
CA VAL A 6 -0.82 6.46 -12.94
C VAL A 6 -1.01 6.06 -14.41
N ASN A 7 0.02 6.20 -15.26
CA ASN A 7 -0.04 5.78 -16.66
C ASN A 7 -0.10 4.25 -16.80
N ASN A 8 0.60 3.51 -15.93
CA ASN A 8 0.52 2.06 -15.89
C ASN A 8 -0.86 1.61 -15.39
N GLU A 9 -1.40 2.29 -14.38
CA GLU A 9 -2.74 2.03 -13.83
C GLU A 9 -3.84 2.26 -14.87
N GLN A 10 -3.77 3.35 -15.63
CA GLN A 10 -4.74 3.62 -16.69
C GLN A 10 -4.72 2.54 -17.77
N LYS A 11 -3.54 2.04 -18.14
CA LYS A 11 -3.43 0.90 -19.06
C LYS A 11 -4.09 -0.35 -18.50
N LEU A 12 -4.01 -0.60 -17.19
CA LEU A 12 -4.70 -1.73 -16.58
C LEU A 12 -6.21 -1.57 -16.61
N ILE A 13 -6.71 -0.38 -16.28
CA ILE A 13 -8.15 -0.06 -16.31
C ILE A 13 -8.72 -0.20 -17.72
N ASN A 14 -7.99 0.28 -18.74
CA ASN A 14 -8.48 0.28 -20.12
C ASN A 14 -8.46 -1.10 -20.77
N ASN A 15 -7.53 -1.98 -20.35
CA ASN A 15 -7.32 -3.28 -21.00
C ASN A 15 -7.98 -4.45 -20.24
N TYR A 16 -8.37 -4.25 -18.98
CA TYR A 16 -8.85 -5.34 -18.14
C TYR A 16 -10.02 -4.91 -17.24
N GLN A 17 -10.95 -5.83 -17.01
CA GLN A 17 -11.96 -5.70 -15.95
C GLN A 17 -11.30 -6.03 -14.60
N LEU A 18 -10.79 -5.00 -13.92
CA LEU A 18 -10.08 -5.20 -12.66
C LEU A 18 -11.04 -5.60 -11.52
N PRO A 19 -10.74 -6.67 -10.77
CA PRO A 19 -11.53 -7.05 -9.61
C PRO A 19 -11.16 -6.18 -8.40
N LYS A 20 -11.95 -6.30 -7.34
CA LYS A 20 -11.46 -5.92 -6.01
C LYS A 20 -10.30 -6.82 -5.63
N ILE A 21 -9.33 -6.30 -4.87
CA ILE A 21 -8.18 -7.07 -4.41
C ILE A 21 -8.06 -6.99 -2.89
N ASP A 22 -7.45 -8.00 -2.28
CA ASP A 22 -7.24 -7.98 -0.83
C ASP A 22 -5.98 -7.19 -0.44
N ILE A 23 -4.89 -7.38 -1.18
CA ILE A 23 -3.58 -6.84 -0.83
C ILE A 23 -3.01 -6.07 -2.02
N LEU A 24 -2.76 -4.78 -1.82
CA LEU A 24 -2.05 -3.92 -2.77
C LEU A 24 -0.63 -3.66 -2.26
N LYS A 25 0.39 -4.11 -3.00
CA LYS A 25 1.73 -3.50 -2.90
C LYS A 25 1.68 -2.17 -3.65
N VAL A 26 1.64 -1.05 -2.95
CA VAL A 26 1.48 0.30 -3.51
C VAL A 26 2.60 0.60 -4.51
N GLY A 27 2.25 1.25 -5.61
CA GLY A 27 3.18 1.63 -6.66
C GLY A 27 4.11 2.75 -6.21
N TYR A 28 5.31 2.76 -6.79
CA TYR A 28 6.27 3.85 -6.72
C TYR A 28 6.46 4.45 -5.33
N HIS A 29 6.62 3.55 -4.34
CA HIS A 29 6.83 3.89 -2.94
C HIS A 29 5.76 4.82 -2.31
N GLY A 30 4.56 4.88 -2.88
CA GLY A 30 3.50 5.80 -2.44
C GLY A 30 3.70 7.25 -2.89
N SER A 31 4.32 7.45 -4.05
CA SER A 31 4.42 8.76 -4.73
C SER A 31 3.08 9.23 -5.28
N ARG A 32 2.84 10.56 -5.31
CA ARG A 32 1.67 11.18 -5.97
C ARG A 32 1.51 10.80 -7.44
N ALA A 33 2.60 10.38 -8.08
CA ALA A 33 2.59 9.89 -9.46
C ALA A 33 2.06 8.45 -9.59
N SER A 34 1.51 7.86 -8.53
CA SER A 34 0.94 6.51 -8.47
C SER A 34 -0.35 6.51 -7.64
N SER A 35 -1.03 5.35 -7.62
CA SER A 35 -2.25 5.08 -6.86
C SER A 35 -3.33 6.11 -7.15
N SER A 36 -3.64 6.31 -8.44
CA SER A 36 -4.69 7.22 -8.90
C SER A 36 -6.04 6.93 -8.23
N LYS A 37 -6.86 7.96 -8.09
CA LYS A 37 -8.18 7.86 -7.44
C LYS A 37 -9.07 6.83 -8.15
N GLU A 38 -9.04 6.83 -9.47
CA GLU A 38 -9.83 5.91 -10.29
C GLU A 38 -9.39 4.45 -10.09
N PHE A 39 -8.09 4.19 -10.15
CA PHE A 39 -7.53 2.86 -9.91
C PHE A 39 -7.92 2.34 -8.52
N ILE A 40 -7.64 3.10 -7.46
CA ILE A 40 -7.95 2.70 -6.07
C ILE A 40 -9.46 2.51 -5.86
N LYS A 41 -10.30 3.33 -6.49
CA LYS A 41 -11.76 3.18 -6.42
C LYS A 41 -12.25 1.89 -7.08
N ILE A 42 -11.58 1.40 -8.12
CA ILE A 42 -11.93 0.17 -8.83
C ILE A 42 -11.47 -1.05 -8.00
N ILE A 43 -10.18 -1.10 -7.66
CA ILE A 43 -9.59 -2.28 -7.01
C ILE A 43 -9.86 -2.38 -5.50
N LYS A 44 -10.29 -1.28 -4.85
CA LYS A 44 -10.71 -1.22 -3.42
C LYS A 44 -9.93 -2.15 -2.49
N PRO A 45 -8.61 -1.94 -2.32
CA PRO A 45 -7.77 -2.88 -1.61
C PRO A 45 -8.09 -2.94 -0.11
N THR A 46 -8.25 -4.12 0.46
CA THR A 46 -8.44 -4.30 1.91
C THR A 46 -7.21 -3.83 2.70
N ILE A 47 -6.00 -4.19 2.23
CA ILE A 47 -4.72 -3.80 2.81
C ILE A 47 -3.81 -3.21 1.74
N SER A 48 -3.11 -2.14 2.08
CA SER A 48 -2.10 -1.50 1.24
C SER A 48 -0.75 -1.46 1.93
N LEU A 49 0.28 -2.00 1.28
CA LEU A 49 1.65 -2.02 1.75
C LEU A 49 2.51 -1.03 0.97
N ILE A 50 3.19 -0.14 1.68
CA ILE A 50 4.08 0.87 1.10
C ILE A 50 5.51 0.53 1.50
N SER A 51 6.35 0.23 0.51
CA SER A 51 7.78 0.11 0.74
C SER A 51 8.42 1.49 0.63
N SER A 52 8.88 2.04 1.74
CA SER A 52 9.62 3.31 1.82
C SER A 52 10.72 3.21 2.88
N GLY A 53 11.81 3.94 2.65
CA GLY A 53 12.92 4.03 3.61
C GLY A 53 12.64 5.04 4.71
N LYS A 54 13.07 4.74 5.94
CA LYS A 54 13.05 5.70 7.05
C LYS A 54 13.92 6.91 6.71
N ASN A 55 13.43 8.11 6.99
CA ASN A 55 14.10 9.38 6.69
C ASN A 55 14.47 9.53 5.20
N ASN A 56 13.71 8.94 4.28
CA ASN A 56 14.04 9.05 2.87
C ASN A 56 13.97 10.52 2.40
N LYS A 57 14.94 10.91 1.58
CA LYS A 57 15.10 12.28 1.06
C LYS A 57 13.92 12.76 0.20
N TYR A 58 13.15 11.83 -0.36
CA TYR A 58 12.00 12.12 -1.23
C TYR A 58 10.71 12.38 -0.45
N ARG A 59 10.73 12.21 0.89
CA ARG A 59 9.57 12.35 1.78
C ARG A 59 8.38 11.51 1.32
N LEU A 60 8.69 10.28 0.88
CA LEU A 60 7.71 9.28 0.49
C LEU A 60 7.32 8.40 1.69
N HIS A 61 6.13 7.84 1.74
CA HIS A 61 4.97 8.12 0.88
C HIS A 61 4.45 9.56 1.03
N ASN A 62 3.67 10.03 0.06
CA ASN A 62 2.93 11.27 0.20
C ASN A 62 1.61 11.05 0.93
N TYR A 63 1.25 11.96 1.86
CA TYR A 63 0.04 11.85 2.68
C TYR A 63 -1.26 11.75 1.88
N ASP A 64 -1.35 12.42 0.73
CA ASP A 64 -2.53 12.34 -0.16
C ASP A 64 -2.73 10.94 -0.76
N VAL A 65 -1.67 10.14 -0.92
CA VAL A 65 -1.78 8.74 -1.34
C VAL A 65 -2.35 7.90 -0.20
N ILE A 66 -1.88 8.11 1.03
CA ILE A 66 -2.39 7.42 2.22
C ILE A 66 -3.87 7.74 2.43
N ASP A 67 -4.24 9.01 2.40
CA ASP A 67 -5.62 9.46 2.62
C ASP A 67 -6.56 8.89 1.56
N ARG A 68 -6.12 8.86 0.29
CA ARG A 68 -6.88 8.23 -0.79
C ARG A 68 -7.08 6.73 -0.56
N LEU A 69 -6.05 6.00 -0.17
CA LEU A 69 -6.15 4.57 0.14
C LEU A 69 -7.14 4.32 1.29
N LYS A 70 -7.02 5.10 2.38
CA LYS A 70 -7.92 5.02 3.54
C LYS A 70 -9.36 5.41 3.21
N THR A 71 -9.56 6.44 2.38
CA THR A 71 -10.88 6.89 1.92
C THR A 71 -11.66 5.77 1.24
N TYR A 72 -10.96 4.85 0.56
CA TYR A 72 -11.58 3.69 -0.09
C TYR A 72 -11.55 2.41 0.77
N GLY A 73 -11.31 2.54 2.08
CA GLY A 73 -11.43 1.46 3.06
C GLY A 73 -10.16 0.65 3.29
N SER A 74 -9.02 1.08 2.75
CA SER A 74 -7.76 0.34 2.89
C SER A 74 -7.06 0.61 4.22
N LYS A 75 -6.64 -0.47 4.89
CA LYS A 75 -5.65 -0.39 5.99
C LYS A 75 -4.27 -0.22 5.39
N VAL A 76 -3.52 0.80 5.83
CA VAL A 76 -2.23 1.15 5.23
C VAL A 76 -1.10 0.83 6.20
N PHE A 77 -0.10 0.09 5.73
CA PHE A 77 1.14 -0.20 6.45
C PHE A 77 2.35 0.19 5.61
N ASP A 78 3.38 0.74 6.24
CA ASP A 78 4.63 1.10 5.57
C ASP A 78 5.84 0.43 6.23
N THR A 79 6.93 0.25 5.46
CA THR A 79 8.20 -0.29 5.98
C THR A 79 9.03 0.75 6.74
N GLN A 80 8.75 2.04 6.59
CA GLN A 80 9.48 3.12 7.26
C GLN A 80 9.27 3.09 8.79
N ASN A 81 8.06 2.79 9.23
CA ASN A 81 7.61 2.75 10.61
C ASN A 81 7.58 1.34 11.19
N ASN A 82 7.48 0.33 10.32
CA ASN A 82 7.37 -1.08 10.73
C ASN A 82 8.63 -1.92 10.45
N GLY A 83 9.62 -1.42 9.72
CA GLY A 83 10.73 -2.26 9.27
C GLY A 83 10.26 -3.26 8.22
N GLU A 84 10.65 -4.53 8.36
CA GLU A 84 10.13 -5.58 7.48
C GLU A 84 8.68 -5.88 7.82
N LEU A 85 7.84 -6.04 6.79
CA LEU A 85 6.43 -6.39 6.91
C LEU A 85 6.22 -7.83 6.43
N LYS A 86 5.56 -8.63 7.26
CA LYS A 86 5.15 -10.01 6.94
C LYS A 86 3.63 -10.10 6.99
N ILE A 87 3.04 -10.67 5.95
CA ILE A 87 1.60 -10.96 5.93
C ILE A 87 1.41 -12.46 6.12
N ASN A 88 0.68 -12.84 7.16
CA ASN A 88 0.16 -14.18 7.30
C ASN A 88 -1.21 -14.25 6.63
N LEU A 89 -1.31 -15.08 5.59
CA LEU A 89 -2.54 -15.37 4.86
C LEU A 89 -3.17 -16.63 5.44
N ASN A 90 -4.38 -16.49 5.96
CA ASN A 90 -5.25 -17.62 6.34
C ASN A 90 -6.53 -17.57 5.49
N GLU A 91 -7.27 -18.67 5.44
CA GLU A 91 -8.48 -18.81 4.58
C GLU A 91 -9.45 -17.62 4.67
N ASN A 92 -9.62 -17.04 5.86
CA ASN A 92 -10.59 -15.95 6.11
C ASN A 92 -9.98 -14.69 6.76
N SER A 93 -8.65 -14.60 6.91
CA SER A 93 -8.07 -13.45 7.61
C SER A 93 -6.65 -13.12 7.17
N PHE A 94 -6.33 -11.84 7.28
CA PHE A 94 -4.99 -11.30 7.10
C PHE A 94 -4.48 -10.75 8.44
N LYS A 95 -3.29 -11.18 8.85
CA LYS A 95 -2.55 -10.54 9.94
C LYS A 95 -1.25 -9.97 9.40
N VAL A 96 -1.01 -8.69 9.68
CA VAL A 96 0.21 -8.01 9.27
C VAL A 96 1.12 -7.89 10.48
N TYR A 97 2.31 -8.42 10.35
CA TYR A 97 3.37 -8.39 11.35
C TYR A 97 4.49 -7.46 10.88
N ARG A 98 5.23 -6.95 11.85
CA ARG A 98 6.39 -6.10 11.68
C ARG A 98 7.60 -6.71 12.34
N TYR A 99 8.78 -6.52 11.76
CA TYR A 99 10.06 -6.90 12.33
C TYR A 99 10.96 -5.69 12.51
N ILE A 100 11.29 -5.39 13.77
CA ILE A 100 12.21 -4.32 14.17
C ILE A 100 13.18 -4.90 15.18
N LEU A 101 14.48 -4.72 14.97
CA LEU A 101 15.54 -5.21 15.87
C LEU A 101 15.38 -6.72 16.21
N ASN A 102 15.11 -7.53 15.19
CA ASN A 102 14.89 -8.98 15.29
C ASN A 102 13.68 -9.41 16.16
N GLN A 103 12.71 -8.51 16.40
CA GLN A 103 11.48 -8.83 17.12
C GLN A 103 10.25 -8.75 16.19
N GLU A 104 9.47 -9.85 16.13
CA GLU A 104 8.18 -9.89 15.44
C GLU A 104 7.08 -9.35 16.37
N THR A 105 6.30 -8.37 15.90
CA THR A 105 5.10 -7.86 16.58
C THR A 105 4.00 -7.54 15.57
N LEU A 106 2.78 -7.21 16.01
CA LEU A 106 1.75 -6.73 15.07
C LEU A 106 2.18 -5.40 14.43
N ALA A 107 1.97 -5.29 13.12
CA ALA A 107 2.23 -4.05 12.39
C ALA A 107 1.28 -2.94 12.83
N ARG A 108 1.79 -1.71 12.80
CA ARG A 108 1.03 -0.51 13.11
C ARG A 108 0.59 0.14 11.81
N GLU A 109 -0.71 0.43 11.72
CA GLU A 109 -1.24 1.21 10.61
C GLU A 109 -0.61 2.61 10.60
N VAL A 110 -0.40 3.15 9.41
CA VAL A 110 0.10 4.51 9.27
C VAL A 110 -0.91 5.47 9.88
N THR A 111 -0.49 6.24 10.86
CA THR A 111 -1.28 7.34 11.44
C THR A 111 -0.77 8.66 10.84
N GLN A 112 -1.68 9.63 10.69
CA GLN A 112 -1.31 10.94 10.14
C GLN A 112 -0.29 11.64 11.04
#